data_AF-G9B0Y4-F1
#
_entry.id   AF-G9B0Y4-F1
#
_cell.length_a   1.000
_cell.length_b   1.000
_cell.length_c   1.000
_cell.angle_alpha   90.00
_cell.angle_beta   90.00
_cell.angle_gamma   90.00
#
_symmetry.space_group_name_H-M   'P 1'
#
loop_
_entity.id
_entity.type
_entity.pdbx_description
1 polymer ?
#
loop_
_entity_poly.entity_id
_entity_poly.type
_entity_poly.pdbx_seq_one_letter_code
_entity_poly.pdbx_strand_id
1 'polypeptide(L)'
;MASTQKTHNKSGSEWLSLMGKTDAQVAHFVVILKEKLEKTTHDEFEVIDGSRCITMSAKDGRLTVNSKKVCFGYQLVAWEKYGRDNMGMVSSAKVGGEALTISHLCGVRNCCERDHIIIEPKKVNDDRTHHHGTVFHAFHNNKCGQKSFLDLLGLVRDTCGHEPKCFTKETGANVYEEVKGVFKY
;
A
#
# COMPACT_ATOMS: atom_id res chain seq x y z
N MET A 1 29.27 25.09 16.15
CA MET A 1 29.10 24.63 14.75
C MET A 1 28.15 23.46 14.76
N ALA A 2 26.94 23.63 14.22
CA ALA A 2 25.92 22.59 14.24
C ALA A 2 26.36 21.42 13.36
N SER A 3 26.46 20.25 13.97
CA SER A 3 26.69 18.98 13.27
C SER A 3 25.50 18.69 12.38
N THR A 4 25.69 18.83 11.06
CA THR A 4 24.77 18.32 10.05
C THR A 4 24.80 16.79 10.13
N GLN A 5 23.91 16.22 10.95
CA GLN A 5 23.62 14.80 10.89
C GLN A 5 23.11 14.49 9.48
N LYS A 6 23.99 13.92 8.64
CA LYS A 6 23.60 13.29 7.38
C LYS A 6 22.62 12.19 7.73
N THR A 7 21.34 12.42 7.43
CA THR A 7 20.32 11.38 7.46
C THR A 7 20.78 10.25 6.54
N HIS A 8 21.13 9.12 7.12
CA HIS A 8 21.51 7.90 6.39
C HIS A 8 20.28 7.35 5.66
N ASN A 9 19.95 7.92 4.50
CA ASN A 9 18.99 7.35 3.57
C ASN A 9 19.71 6.23 2.80
N LYS A 10 19.65 5.00 3.33
CA LYS A 10 20.34 3.81 2.78
C LYS A 10 19.98 3.46 1.33
N SER A 11 19.06 4.18 0.68
CA SER A 11 18.55 3.88 -0.65
C SER A 11 18.62 5.03 -1.67
N GLY A 12 19.34 6.14 -1.42
CA GLY A 12 19.52 7.22 -2.40
C GLY A 12 18.19 7.84 -2.90
N SER A 13 17.15 7.84 -2.07
CA SER A 13 15.74 7.87 -2.51
C SER A 13 15.10 9.25 -2.69
N GLU A 14 15.88 10.33 -2.80
CA GLU A 14 15.30 11.64 -3.11
C GLU A 14 14.49 11.62 -4.40
N TRP A 15 14.95 10.84 -5.40
CA TRP A 15 14.26 10.72 -6.69
C TRP A 15 12.89 10.04 -6.61
N LEU A 16 12.59 9.25 -5.56
CA LEU A 16 11.30 8.59 -5.35
C LEU A 16 10.32 9.45 -4.55
N SER A 17 10.79 10.50 -3.88
CA SER A 17 9.92 11.41 -3.14
C SER A 17 9.10 12.25 -4.11
N LEU A 18 7.79 12.36 -3.85
CA LEU A 18 6.93 13.31 -4.58
C LEU A 18 7.24 14.76 -4.19
N MET A 19 7.79 15.00 -3.00
CA MET A 19 8.07 16.36 -2.51
C MET A 19 9.18 17.06 -3.28
N GLY A 20 10.10 16.30 -3.90
CA GLY A 20 11.13 16.84 -4.80
C GLY A 20 10.62 17.16 -6.21
N LYS A 21 9.30 17.07 -6.47
CA LYS A 21 8.69 17.22 -7.80
C LYS A 21 7.70 18.36 -7.82
N THR A 22 7.51 19.02 -8.96
CA THR A 22 6.47 20.04 -9.13
C THR A 22 5.09 19.38 -9.23
N ASP A 23 4.01 20.14 -8.95
CA ASP A 23 2.65 19.62 -9.07
C ASP A 23 2.33 19.17 -10.50
N ALA A 24 2.84 19.88 -11.51
CA ALA A 24 2.70 19.48 -12.90
C ALA A 24 3.35 18.11 -13.18
N GLN A 25 4.53 17.84 -12.60
CA GLN A 25 5.18 16.54 -12.72
C GLN A 25 4.38 15.44 -12.03
N VAL A 26 3.86 15.69 -10.83
CA VAL A 26 3.07 14.71 -10.09
C VAL A 26 1.75 14.42 -10.81
N ALA A 27 1.06 15.46 -11.29
CA ALA A 27 -0.17 15.32 -12.07
C ALA A 27 0.06 14.50 -13.36
N HIS A 28 1.16 14.75 -14.07
CA HIS A 28 1.53 13.94 -15.22
C HIS A 28 1.75 12.46 -14.85
N PHE A 29 2.38 12.18 -13.71
CA PHE A 29 2.58 10.81 -13.23
C PHE A 29 1.27 10.13 -12.80
N VAL A 30 0.31 10.88 -12.24
CA VAL A 30 -1.05 10.38 -11.94
C VAL A 30 -1.74 9.92 -13.22
N VAL A 31 -1.66 10.70 -14.31
CA VAL A 31 -2.22 10.31 -15.61
C VAL A 31 -1.59 9.02 -16.12
N ILE A 32 -0.25 8.93 -16.11
CA ILE A 32 0.46 7.71 -16.52
C ILE A 32 0.06 6.51 -15.65
N LEU A 33 -0.07 6.71 -14.33
CA LEU A 33 -0.50 5.64 -13.43
C LEU A 33 -1.90 5.16 -13.82
N LYS A 34 -2.87 6.05 -14.00
CA LYS A 34 -4.24 5.69 -14.39
C LYS A 34 -4.29 4.94 -15.72
N GLU A 35 -3.59 5.44 -16.74
CA GLU A 35 -3.50 4.73 -18.03
C GLU A 35 -2.91 3.32 -17.89
N LYS A 36 -1.90 3.16 -17.02
CA LYS A 36 -1.33 1.83 -16.73
C LYS A 36 -2.33 0.94 -15.99
N LEU A 37 -3.06 1.49 -15.02
CA LEU A 37 -4.09 0.75 -14.29
C LEU A 37 -5.28 0.34 -15.17
N GLU A 38 -5.63 1.14 -16.19
CA GLU A 38 -6.75 0.87 -17.11
C GLU A 38 -6.39 -0.15 -18.20
N LYS A 39 -5.13 -0.16 -18.67
CA LYS A 39 -4.66 -1.03 -19.77
C LYS A 39 -4.55 -2.51 -19.41
N THR A 40 -5.07 -2.93 -18.26
CA THR A 40 -5.15 -4.29 -17.67
C THR A 40 -5.10 -5.43 -18.69
N THR A 41 -3.91 -5.75 -19.18
CA THR A 41 -3.57 -7.06 -19.73
C THR A 41 -3.00 -7.86 -18.58
N HIS A 42 -3.52 -9.09 -18.39
CA HIS A 42 -3.27 -9.97 -17.24
C HIS A 42 -1.78 -10.34 -16.98
N ASP A 43 -0.85 -9.85 -17.79
CA ASP A 43 0.60 -10.11 -17.67
C ASP A 43 1.33 -9.09 -16.77
N GLU A 44 0.70 -7.94 -16.45
CA GLU A 44 1.35 -6.81 -15.75
C GLU A 44 0.64 -6.37 -14.46
N PHE A 45 -0.31 -7.13 -13.92
CA PHE A 45 -0.99 -6.76 -12.67
C PHE A 45 -1.37 -8.02 -11.90
N GLU A 46 -0.96 -8.09 -10.63
CA GLU A 46 -1.55 -9.06 -9.70
C GLU A 46 -2.76 -8.36 -9.06
N VAL A 47 -3.93 -8.55 -9.68
CA VAL A 47 -5.18 -8.43 -8.93
C VAL A 47 -5.20 -9.63 -8.01
N ILE A 48 -5.16 -9.40 -6.70
CA ILE A 48 -5.40 -10.49 -5.75
C ILE A 48 -6.83 -10.96 -6.01
N ASP A 49 -6.95 -12.21 -6.43
CA ASP A 49 -8.21 -12.77 -6.91
C ASP A 49 -9.34 -12.57 -5.88
N GLY A 50 -10.46 -12.01 -6.34
CA GLY A 50 -11.61 -11.55 -5.53
C GLY A 50 -11.35 -10.40 -4.55
N SER A 51 -10.37 -9.55 -4.83
CA SER A 51 -10.09 -8.31 -4.10
C SER A 51 -10.24 -7.07 -5.00
N ARG A 52 -10.64 -5.94 -4.41
CA ARG A 52 -10.54 -4.61 -5.06
C ARG A 52 -9.10 -4.07 -5.11
N CYS A 53 -8.13 -4.83 -4.61
CA CYS A 53 -6.74 -4.38 -4.58
C CYS A 53 -6.16 -4.31 -5.98
N ILE A 54 -5.64 -3.13 -6.34
CA ILE A 54 -4.94 -2.90 -7.59
C ILE A 54 -3.46 -2.71 -7.26
N THR A 55 -2.57 -3.62 -7.68
CA THR A 55 -1.12 -3.49 -7.44
C THR A 55 -0.37 -3.35 -8.76
N MET A 56 0.64 -2.49 -8.81
CA MET A 56 1.46 -2.35 -10.03
C MET A 56 2.27 -3.61 -10.34
N SER A 57 2.40 -3.98 -11.62
CA SER A 57 3.27 -5.08 -12.16
C SER A 57 4.65 -5.15 -11.57
N ALA A 58 5.27 -3.99 -11.40
CA ALA A 58 6.63 -3.93 -10.92
C ALA A 58 6.64 -4.58 -9.54
N LYS A 59 7.40 -5.67 -9.37
CA LYS A 59 7.52 -6.40 -8.09
C LYS A 59 7.86 -5.49 -6.89
N ASP A 60 8.33 -4.26 -7.13
CA ASP A 60 8.64 -3.27 -6.11
C ASP A 60 7.62 -2.12 -5.95
N GLY A 61 6.51 -2.11 -6.70
CA GLY A 61 5.41 -1.14 -6.59
C GLY A 61 5.73 0.25 -7.13
N ARG A 62 6.80 0.40 -7.92
CA ARG A 62 7.28 1.70 -8.41
C ARG A 62 6.84 1.99 -9.84
N LEU A 63 6.38 3.22 -10.06
CA LEU A 63 6.11 3.73 -11.40
C LEU A 63 7.42 3.98 -12.14
N THR A 64 7.49 3.47 -13.37
CA THR A 64 8.59 3.71 -14.29
C THR A 64 8.12 4.60 -15.44
N VAL A 65 8.81 5.72 -15.65
CA VAL A 65 8.59 6.68 -16.74
C VAL A 65 9.92 6.89 -17.45
N ASN A 66 9.95 6.75 -18.78
CA ASN A 66 11.18 6.87 -19.58
C ASN A 66 12.35 6.05 -19.01
N SER A 67 12.08 4.78 -18.68
CA SER A 67 13.03 3.82 -18.09
C SER A 67 13.61 4.21 -16.72
N LYS A 68 13.01 5.20 -16.03
CA LYS A 68 13.41 5.63 -14.69
C LYS A 68 12.29 5.42 -13.68
N LYS A 69 12.63 4.89 -12.50
CA LYS A 69 11.70 4.77 -11.37
C LYS A 69 11.50 6.14 -10.74
N VAL A 70 10.26 6.62 -10.72
CA VAL A 70 9.96 8.02 -10.34
C VAL A 70 9.29 8.16 -8.97
N CYS A 71 8.50 7.18 -8.54
CA CYS A 71 7.84 7.14 -7.22
C CYS A 71 7.14 5.77 -7.04
N PHE A 72 6.55 5.53 -5.88
CA PHE A 72 5.62 4.42 -5.71
C PHE A 72 4.21 4.79 -6.22
N GLY A 73 3.47 3.81 -6.75
CA GLY A 73 2.11 4.03 -7.25
C GLY A 73 1.16 4.54 -6.16
N TYR A 74 1.16 3.89 -4.99
CA TYR A 74 0.32 4.27 -3.86
C TYR A 74 0.57 5.70 -3.37
N GLN A 75 1.78 6.26 -3.58
CA GLN A 75 2.07 7.65 -3.22
C GLN A 75 1.33 8.63 -4.12
N LEU A 76 1.16 8.30 -5.41
CA LEU A 76 0.39 9.11 -6.35
C LEU A 76 -1.10 9.08 -5.99
N VAL A 77 -1.61 7.90 -5.60
CA VAL A 77 -2.99 7.75 -5.14
C VAL A 77 -3.23 8.51 -3.83
N ALA A 78 -2.30 8.43 -2.89
CA ALA A 78 -2.34 9.21 -1.65
C ALA A 78 -2.29 10.72 -1.93
N TRP A 79 -1.46 11.16 -2.88
CA TRP A 79 -1.41 12.56 -3.31
C TRP A 79 -2.73 13.02 -3.93
N GLU A 80 -3.36 12.22 -4.79
CA GLU A 80 -4.67 12.54 -5.37
C GLU A 80 -5.77 12.58 -4.30
N LYS A 81 -5.69 11.73 -3.27
CA LYS A 81 -6.66 11.66 -2.19
C LYS A 81 -6.53 12.78 -1.15
N TYR A 82 -5.30 13.10 -0.74
CA TYR A 82 -5.02 13.99 0.41
C TYR A 82 -4.35 15.31 0.02
N GLY A 83 -3.86 15.45 -1.21
CA GLY A 83 -3.15 16.63 -1.68
C GLY A 83 -1.70 16.72 -1.20
N ARG A 84 -0.99 17.73 -1.73
CA ARG A 84 0.46 17.92 -1.50
C ARG A 84 0.80 18.22 -0.04
N ASP A 85 0.01 19.04 0.64
CA ASP A 85 0.32 19.50 2.00
C ASP A 85 0.34 18.33 3.00
N ASN A 86 -0.68 17.46 2.94
CA ASN A 86 -0.73 16.24 3.76
C ASN A 86 0.40 15.28 3.41
N MET A 87 0.74 15.14 2.13
CA MET A 87 1.87 14.33 1.68
C MET A 87 3.22 14.89 2.16
N GLY A 88 3.33 16.20 2.36
CA GLY A 88 4.50 16.85 2.95
C GLY A 88 4.72 16.52 4.43
N MET A 89 3.67 16.11 5.14
CA MET A 89 3.74 15.67 6.53
C MET A 89 4.11 14.19 6.68
N VAL A 90 3.97 13.41 5.60
CA VAL A 90 4.33 11.98 5.58
C VAL A 90 5.85 11.85 5.64
N SER A 91 6.34 11.16 6.67
CA SER A 91 7.76 10.96 6.85
C SER A 91 8.32 10.02 5.80
N SER A 92 9.35 10.47 5.08
CA SER A 92 10.11 9.65 4.14
C SER A 92 11.08 8.68 4.82
N ALA A 93 11.36 8.89 6.12
CA ALA A 93 12.26 8.07 6.91
C ALA A 93 11.50 7.26 7.97
N LYS A 94 12.13 6.18 8.46
CA LYS A 94 11.65 5.39 9.60
C LYS A 94 11.83 6.15 10.92
N VAL A 95 11.32 7.37 11.00
CA VAL A 95 11.35 8.20 12.20
C VAL A 95 10.23 7.75 13.14
N GLY A 96 10.31 8.16 14.42
CA GLY A 96 9.54 7.61 15.55
C GLY A 96 8.02 7.47 15.35
N GLY A 97 7.36 6.74 16.27
CA GLY A 97 5.98 6.25 16.11
C GLY A 97 4.90 7.28 15.77
N GLU A 98 5.12 8.55 16.09
CA GLU A 98 4.19 9.66 15.81
C GLU A 98 4.30 10.23 14.39
N ALA A 99 5.36 9.87 13.66
CA ALA A 99 5.52 10.32 12.27
C ALA A 99 4.39 9.78 11.40
N LEU A 100 3.82 10.61 10.52
CA LEU A 100 2.76 10.16 9.61
C LEU A 100 3.34 9.26 8.51
N THR A 101 2.59 8.23 8.15
CA THR A 101 2.89 7.29 7.07
C THR A 101 1.64 7.03 6.24
N ILE A 102 1.85 6.49 5.04
CA ILE A 102 0.77 5.91 4.23
C ILE A 102 0.55 4.46 4.66
N SER A 103 -0.68 4.12 5.04
CA SER A 103 -1.10 2.77 5.44
C SER A 103 -2.05 2.14 4.42
N HIS A 104 -2.00 0.80 4.35
CA HIS A 104 -2.87 0.00 3.50
C HIS A 104 -3.84 -0.82 4.37
N LEU A 105 -5.11 -0.41 4.41
CA LEU A 105 -6.16 -1.06 5.21
C LEU A 105 -6.50 -2.48 4.73
N CYS A 106 -6.18 -2.78 3.48
CA CYS A 106 -6.31 -4.11 2.90
C CYS A 106 -5.12 -5.04 3.20
N GLY A 107 -4.07 -4.55 3.88
CA GLY A 107 -2.87 -5.34 4.16
C GLY A 107 -2.05 -5.77 2.93
N VAL A 108 -2.46 -5.36 1.73
CA VAL A 108 -1.77 -5.67 0.48
C VAL A 108 -0.69 -4.64 0.24
N ARG A 109 0.54 -5.12 0.05
CA ARG A 109 1.69 -4.28 -0.22
C ARG A 109 1.53 -3.57 -1.57
N ASN A 110 1.78 -2.26 -1.59
CA ASN A 110 1.73 -1.42 -2.79
C ASN A 110 0.33 -1.34 -3.46
N CYS A 111 -0.75 -1.61 -2.71
CA CYS A 111 -2.10 -1.42 -3.24
C CYS A 111 -2.31 0.06 -3.61
N CYS A 112 -2.90 0.27 -4.78
CA CYS A 112 -3.22 1.55 -5.38
C CYS A 112 -4.74 1.82 -5.40
N GLU A 113 -5.54 1.01 -4.70
CA GLU A 113 -6.96 1.30 -4.48
C GLU A 113 -7.10 2.47 -3.51
N ARG A 114 -7.78 3.53 -3.96
CA ARG A 114 -7.88 4.81 -3.26
C ARG A 114 -8.51 4.67 -1.89
N ASP A 115 -9.51 3.81 -1.76
CA ASP A 115 -10.21 3.63 -0.48
C ASP A 115 -9.44 2.76 0.52
N HIS A 116 -8.40 2.05 0.07
CA HIS A 116 -7.54 1.25 0.94
C HIS A 116 -6.42 2.06 1.58
N ILE A 117 -6.20 3.29 1.10
CA ILE A 117 -5.06 4.13 1.48
C ILE A 117 -5.49 5.19 2.49
N ILE A 118 -4.79 5.23 3.62
CA ILE A 118 -4.92 6.29 4.64
C ILE A 118 -3.58 6.88 5.04
N ILE A 119 -3.61 8.10 5.58
CA ILE A 119 -2.48 8.70 6.27
C ILE A 119 -2.77 8.61 7.78
N GLU A 120 -1.87 7.98 8.53
CA GLU A 120 -1.99 7.80 9.97
C GLU A 120 -0.60 7.74 10.63
N PRO A 121 -0.50 7.81 11.97
CA PRO A 121 0.77 7.64 12.66
C PRO A 121 1.41 6.28 12.35
N LYS A 122 2.73 6.28 12.21
CA LYS A 122 3.52 5.08 11.89
C LYS A 122 3.28 3.95 12.89
N LYS A 123 3.12 4.28 14.18
CA LYS A 123 2.80 3.28 15.22
C LYS A 123 1.53 2.50 14.87
N VAL A 124 0.47 3.19 14.43
CA VAL A 124 -0.79 2.55 14.02
C VAL A 124 -0.59 1.67 12.78
N ASN A 125 0.17 2.14 11.78
CA ASN A 125 0.51 1.33 10.62
C ASN A 125 1.30 0.05 10.99
N ASP A 126 2.26 0.18 11.90
CA ASP A 126 3.07 -0.95 12.38
C ASP A 126 2.18 -1.97 13.11
N ASP A 127 1.26 -1.50 13.97
CA ASP A 127 0.30 -2.33 14.69
C ASP A 127 -0.64 -3.07 13.71
N ARG A 128 -1.16 -2.38 12.69
CA ARG A 128 -1.93 -3.02 11.59
C ARG A 128 -1.10 -4.06 10.84
N THR A 129 0.13 -3.73 10.48
CA THR A 129 1.03 -4.63 9.75
C THR A 129 1.34 -5.89 10.57
N HIS A 130 1.55 -5.74 11.87
CA HIS A 130 1.78 -6.87 12.78
C HIS A 130 0.53 -7.75 12.92
N HIS A 131 -0.64 -7.13 13.05
CA HIS A 131 -1.92 -7.84 13.12
C HIS A 131 -2.17 -8.66 11.84
N HIS A 132 -1.99 -8.04 10.66
CA HIS A 132 -2.12 -8.72 9.37
C HIS A 132 -1.10 -9.85 9.24
N GLY A 133 0.17 -9.57 9.55
CA GLY A 133 1.27 -10.52 9.47
C GLY A 133 1.06 -11.76 10.35
N THR A 134 0.53 -11.59 11.56
CA THR A 134 0.20 -12.71 12.46
C THR A 134 -0.83 -13.64 11.83
N VAL A 135 -1.90 -13.07 11.24
CA VAL A 135 -2.96 -13.87 10.61
C VAL A 135 -2.47 -14.56 9.34
N PHE A 136 -1.75 -13.85 8.46
CA PHE A 136 -1.18 -14.45 7.26
C PHE A 136 -0.15 -15.54 7.59
N HIS A 137 0.70 -15.32 8.59
CA HIS A 137 1.65 -16.32 9.03
C HIS A 137 0.94 -17.56 9.61
N ALA A 138 -0.14 -17.39 10.36
CA ALA A 138 -0.94 -18.51 10.85
C ALA A 138 -1.60 -19.29 9.70
N PHE A 139 -2.04 -18.62 8.64
CA PHE A 139 -2.58 -19.24 7.42
C PHE A 139 -1.53 -20.11 6.72
N HIS A 140 -0.38 -19.52 6.37
CA HIS A 140 0.66 -20.19 5.59
C HIS A 140 1.28 -21.39 6.32
N ASN A 141 1.31 -21.37 7.65
CA ASN A 141 1.81 -22.49 8.45
C ASN A 141 0.74 -23.57 8.75
N ASN A 142 -0.41 -23.54 8.07
CA ASN A 142 -1.54 -24.46 8.29
C ASN A 142 -2.01 -24.52 9.75
N LYS A 143 -1.80 -23.46 10.53
CA LYS A 143 -2.19 -23.38 11.95
C LYS A 143 -3.66 -22.97 12.13
N CYS A 144 -4.36 -22.70 11.04
CA CYS A 144 -5.74 -22.22 11.03
C CYS A 144 -6.80 -23.31 10.77
N GLY A 145 -6.40 -24.58 10.68
CA GLY A 145 -7.32 -25.68 10.32
C GLY A 145 -7.84 -25.55 8.88
N GLN A 146 -9.11 -25.91 8.65
CA GLN A 146 -9.79 -25.83 7.34
C GLN A 146 -10.32 -24.42 6.98
N LYS A 147 -9.91 -23.37 7.71
CA LYS A 147 -10.40 -22.01 7.43
C LYS A 147 -9.92 -21.52 6.07
N SER A 148 -10.82 -20.89 5.32
CA SER A 148 -10.46 -20.20 4.10
C SER A 148 -9.67 -18.93 4.40
N PHE A 149 -8.97 -18.40 3.41
CA PHE A 149 -8.30 -17.10 3.54
C PHE A 149 -9.29 -15.97 3.90
N LEU A 150 -10.52 -16.05 3.40
CA LEU A 150 -11.58 -15.07 3.67
C LEU A 150 -12.01 -15.10 5.14
N ASP A 151 -12.12 -16.29 5.73
CA ASP A 151 -12.44 -16.44 7.15
C ASP A 151 -11.38 -15.75 8.01
N LEU A 152 -10.14 -15.76 7.55
CA LEU A 152 -9.02 -15.10 8.22
C LEU A 152 -9.02 -13.59 8.00
N LEU A 153 -9.38 -13.10 6.82
CA LEU A 153 -9.60 -11.67 6.61
C LEU A 153 -10.77 -11.14 7.45
N GLY A 154 -11.86 -11.91 7.55
CA GLY A 154 -12.99 -11.66 8.45
C GLY A 154 -12.53 -11.60 9.90
N LEU A 155 -11.69 -12.55 10.33
CA LEU A 155 -11.08 -12.51 11.66
C LEU A 155 -10.28 -11.21 11.89
N VAL A 156 -9.40 -10.83 10.95
CA VAL A 156 -8.62 -9.58 11.06
C VAL A 156 -9.54 -8.36 11.20
N ARG A 157 -10.61 -8.30 10.39
CA ARG A 157 -11.58 -7.21 10.47
C ARG A 157 -12.25 -7.18 11.84
N ASP A 158 -12.69 -8.32 12.33
CA ASP A 158 -13.49 -8.44 13.54
C ASP A 158 -12.63 -8.22 14.80
N THR A 159 -11.33 -8.53 14.75
CA THR A 159 -10.36 -8.30 15.84
C THR A 159 -9.56 -7.00 15.70
N CYS A 160 -9.78 -6.21 14.65
CA CYS A 160 -9.07 -4.93 14.48
C CYS A 160 -9.57 -3.91 15.51
N GLY A 161 -8.67 -3.48 16.41
CA GLY A 161 -8.93 -2.43 17.40
C GLY A 161 -8.71 -1.00 16.90
N HIS A 162 -8.37 -0.83 15.61
CA HIS A 162 -8.10 0.48 15.02
C HIS A 162 -9.30 0.99 14.22
N GLU A 163 -9.45 2.31 14.13
CA GLU A 163 -10.42 2.96 13.26
C GLU A 163 -9.70 3.82 12.19
N PRO A 164 -10.06 3.69 10.90
CA PRO A 164 -11.01 2.73 10.34
C PRO A 164 -10.52 1.29 10.47
N LYS A 165 -11.44 0.32 10.57
CA LYS A 165 -11.10 -1.11 10.62
C LYS A 165 -10.47 -1.58 9.30
N CYS A 166 -9.63 -2.62 9.40
CA CYS A 166 -9.04 -3.27 8.23
C CYS A 166 -10.09 -4.15 7.54
N PHE A 167 -9.97 -4.33 6.22
CA PHE A 167 -10.85 -5.23 5.43
C PHE A 167 -12.37 -4.96 5.56
N THR A 168 -12.83 -3.72 5.78
CA THR A 168 -14.27 -3.39 5.72
C THR A 168 -14.77 -3.30 4.27
N LYS A 169 -16.10 -3.24 4.05
CA LYS A 169 -16.69 -3.07 2.71
C LYS A 169 -16.17 -1.81 1.99
N GLU A 170 -16.01 -0.72 2.73
CA GLU A 170 -15.39 0.52 2.26
C GLU A 170 -13.91 0.34 1.92
N THR A 171 -13.20 -0.61 2.57
CA THR A 171 -11.74 -0.78 2.47
C THR A 171 -11.29 -2.14 1.90
N GLY A 172 -12.18 -2.91 1.24
CA GLY A 172 -11.79 -4.12 0.49
C GLY A 172 -12.62 -5.41 0.60
N ALA A 173 -13.82 -5.45 1.20
CA ALA A 173 -14.59 -6.70 1.31
C ALA A 173 -15.84 -6.77 0.39
N ASN A 174 -15.64 -7.13 -0.87
CA ASN A 174 -16.60 -7.63 -1.87
C ASN A 174 -15.65 -8.25 -2.93
N VAL A 175 -15.60 -9.52 -3.33
CA VAL A 175 -16.51 -10.68 -3.36
C VAL A 175 -15.61 -11.91 -3.59
N TYR A 176 -15.87 -13.05 -2.95
CA TYR A 176 -15.24 -14.33 -3.33
C TYR A 176 -16.29 -15.45 -3.18
N GLU A 177 -17.42 -15.27 -3.86
CA GLU A 177 -18.14 -16.43 -4.36
C GLU A 177 -17.59 -16.68 -5.76
N GLU A 178 -17.11 -17.90 -5.99
CA GLU A 178 -16.40 -18.35 -7.20
C GLU A 178 -14.94 -17.89 -7.29
N VAL A 179 -14.01 -18.77 -6.90
CA VAL A 179 -13.03 -19.42 -7.81
C VAL A 179 -12.03 -20.20 -6.96
N LYS A 180 -11.66 -21.38 -7.42
CA LYS A 180 -10.68 -22.25 -6.77
C LYS A 180 -9.30 -22.01 -7.39
N GLY A 181 -8.32 -21.73 -6.54
CA GLY A 181 -6.94 -22.16 -6.74
C GLY A 181 -6.02 -21.23 -7.52
N VAL A 182 -5.47 -20.20 -6.88
CA VAL A 182 -4.28 -19.49 -7.38
C VAL A 182 -3.43 -18.94 -6.22
N PHE A 183 -2.90 -19.81 -5.38
CA PHE A 183 -1.69 -19.48 -4.59
C PHE A 183 -0.70 -20.63 -4.76
N LYS A 184 0.17 -20.51 -5.77
CA LYS A 184 1.44 -21.24 -5.81
C LYS A 184 2.54 -20.20 -5.61
N TYR A 185 3.18 -20.26 -4.45
CA TYR A 185 4.50 -19.65 -4.23
C TYR A 185 5.57 -20.61 -4.74
#